data_AF-A0A4Q1KKM3-F1
#
_entry.id   AF-A0A4Q1KKM3-F1
#
_cell.length_a   1.000
_cell.length_b   1.000
_cell.length_c   1.000
_cell.angle_alpha   90.00
_cell.angle_beta   90.00
_cell.angle_gamma   90.00
#
_symmetry.space_group_name_H-M   'P 1'
#
loop_
_entity.id
_entity.type
_entity.pdbx_description
1 polymer ?
#
loop_
_entity_poly.entity_id
_entity_poly.type
_entity_poly.pdbx_seq_one_letter_code
_entity_poly.pdbx_strand_id
1 'polypeptide(L)'
;MTVLRARSQQPLSQWLNANGLKFILDDDRMVDGPMLYRPTWNRPPFDTDQLTALDWSTTNIRVESQKAAKLTHSVQHRAIAEVRSDAHPWDIILDDDGTGEIADIVCLRVEDDTLVIQLVHCKFSHGDQPGARVADLYELCGQAQKSVAWRRTDLQPFFRTLRARAQAKQAREGVSPFEVGDPVALYALQEKSLVLRSEVRIVLAQPGMSITKASTAQLDLLASTQAYLRTTIGARLTVWASP
;
A
#
# COMPACT_ATOMS: atom_id res chain seq x y z
N MET A 1 -39.50 -32.48 15.52
CA MET A 1 -38.46 -31.50 15.91
C MET A 1 -39.16 -30.23 16.37
N THR A 2 -38.70 -29.64 17.48
CA THR A 2 -39.45 -28.60 18.20
C THR A 2 -38.50 -27.46 18.51
N VAL A 3 -38.94 -26.21 18.33
CA VAL A 3 -38.13 -25.03 18.63
C VAL A 3 -38.41 -24.64 20.08
N LEU A 4 -37.34 -24.55 20.89
CA LEU A 4 -37.39 -24.08 22.27
C LEU A 4 -36.95 -22.62 22.33
N ARG A 5 -37.80 -21.76 22.89
CA ARG A 5 -37.47 -20.40 23.33
C ARG A 5 -37.67 -20.32 24.84
N ALA A 6 -37.10 -19.30 25.48
CA ALA A 6 -37.04 -19.16 26.94
C ALA A 6 -38.36 -19.40 27.71
N ARG A 7 -39.53 -19.22 27.08
CA ARG A 7 -40.86 -19.46 27.68
C ARG A 7 -41.89 -20.09 26.73
N SER A 8 -41.45 -20.67 25.62
CA SER A 8 -42.39 -21.26 24.65
C SER A 8 -41.75 -22.40 23.87
N GLN A 9 -42.53 -23.44 23.65
CA GLN A 9 -42.20 -24.53 22.73
C GLN A 9 -43.21 -24.54 21.60
N GLN A 10 -42.76 -24.66 20.36
CA GLN A 10 -43.64 -24.78 19.20
C GLN A 10 -43.06 -25.76 18.17
N PRO A 11 -43.92 -26.44 17.38
CA PRO A 11 -43.47 -27.26 16.27
C PRO A 11 -42.55 -26.47 15.33
N LEU A 12 -41.46 -27.10 14.87
CA LEU A 12 -40.55 -26.46 13.93
C LEU A 12 -41.27 -25.95 12.68
N SER A 13 -42.23 -26.72 12.16
CA SER A 13 -43.04 -26.32 10.99
C SER A 13 -43.78 -25.00 11.20
N GLN A 14 -44.40 -24.82 12.37
CA GLN A 14 -45.13 -23.59 12.70
C GLN A 14 -44.18 -22.40 12.82
N TRP A 15 -43.02 -22.62 13.43
CA TRP A 15 -41.99 -21.59 13.54
C TRP A 15 -41.44 -21.16 12.18
N LEU A 16 -41.13 -22.12 11.31
CA LEU A 16 -40.62 -21.87 9.96
C LEU A 16 -41.65 -21.12 9.10
N ASN A 17 -42.93 -21.50 9.18
CA ASN A 17 -43.98 -20.79 8.45
C ASN A 17 -44.15 -19.33 8.91
N ALA A 18 -43.94 -19.05 10.20
CA ALA A 18 -44.12 -17.70 10.75
C ALA A 18 -42.89 -16.79 10.55
N ASN A 19 -41.68 -17.35 10.50
CA ASN A 19 -40.43 -16.58 10.47
C ASN A 19 -39.71 -16.65 9.12
N GLY A 20 -40.12 -17.58 8.24
CA GLY A 20 -39.44 -17.85 6.98
C GLY A 20 -38.10 -18.59 7.16
N LEU A 21 -37.48 -18.88 6.03
CA LEU A 21 -36.11 -19.40 5.96
C LEU A 21 -35.25 -18.39 5.22
N LYS A 22 -34.04 -18.19 5.76
CA LYS A 22 -32.96 -17.49 5.07
C LYS A 22 -32.00 -18.52 4.52
N PHE A 23 -31.85 -18.56 3.20
CA PHE A 23 -30.88 -19.41 2.55
C PHE A 23 -29.70 -18.55 2.10
N ILE A 24 -28.49 -18.97 2.45
CA ILE A 24 -27.24 -18.47 1.86
C ILE A 24 -26.78 -19.55 0.90
N LEU A 25 -26.69 -19.21 -0.38
CA LEU A 25 -26.28 -20.11 -1.45
C LEU A 25 -24.76 -20.05 -1.65
N ASP A 26 -24.25 -20.89 -2.56
CA ASP A 26 -22.83 -21.10 -2.86
C ASP A 26 -22.12 -19.90 -3.51
N ASP A 27 -22.86 -18.93 -4.02
CA ASP A 27 -22.36 -17.71 -4.69
C ASP A 27 -22.76 -16.41 -3.96
N ASP A 28 -22.85 -16.47 -2.63
CA ASP A 28 -23.30 -15.38 -1.74
C ASP A 28 -24.71 -14.85 -2.05
N ARG A 29 -25.47 -15.54 -2.92
CA ARG A 29 -26.89 -15.21 -3.11
C ARG A 29 -27.64 -15.53 -1.83
N MET A 30 -28.52 -14.63 -1.46
CA MET A 30 -29.38 -14.81 -0.30
C MET A 30 -30.84 -14.86 -0.72
N VAL A 31 -31.56 -15.88 -0.28
CA VAL A 31 -33.02 -15.93 -0.37
C VAL A 31 -33.57 -15.54 1.00
N ASP A 32 -34.35 -14.47 1.04
CA ASP A 32 -35.06 -14.00 2.24
C ASP A 32 -36.53 -13.76 1.88
N GLY A 33 -37.39 -14.73 2.22
CA GLY A 33 -38.79 -14.75 1.78
C GLY A 33 -38.89 -14.74 0.24
N PRO A 34 -39.62 -13.78 -0.38
CA PRO A 34 -39.74 -13.68 -1.84
C PRO A 34 -38.55 -12.99 -2.51
N MET A 35 -37.57 -12.49 -1.76
CA MET A 35 -36.44 -11.75 -2.30
C MET A 35 -35.25 -12.66 -2.56
N LEU A 36 -34.67 -12.51 -3.76
CA LEU A 36 -33.37 -13.08 -4.11
C LEU A 36 -32.34 -11.95 -4.23
N TYR A 37 -31.47 -11.84 -3.25
CA TYR A 37 -30.31 -10.95 -3.28
C TYR A 37 -29.21 -11.60 -4.11
N ARG A 38 -28.75 -10.90 -5.15
CA ARG A 38 -27.62 -11.32 -6.00
C ARG A 38 -26.51 -10.28 -5.93
N PRO A 39 -25.56 -10.43 -5.00
CA PRO A 39 -24.38 -9.57 -5.01
C PRO A 39 -23.65 -9.73 -6.34
N THR A 40 -23.46 -8.64 -7.07
CA THR A 40 -22.56 -8.63 -8.22
C THR A 40 -21.19 -8.23 -7.70
N TRP A 41 -20.33 -9.20 -7.40
CA TRP A 41 -18.95 -8.96 -6.94
C TRP A 41 -18.01 -8.51 -8.07
N ASN A 42 -18.55 -7.98 -9.18
CA ASN A 42 -17.75 -7.51 -10.29
C ASN A 42 -17.12 -6.17 -9.89
N ARG A 43 -16.00 -6.23 -9.18
CA ARG A 43 -15.13 -5.06 -9.00
C ARG A 43 -14.37 -4.89 -10.30
N PRO A 44 -14.43 -3.69 -10.91
CA PRO A 44 -13.62 -3.45 -12.08
C PRO A 44 -12.13 -3.65 -11.72
N PRO A 45 -11.32 -4.17 -12.66
CA PRO A 45 -9.87 -4.21 -12.51
C PRO A 45 -9.33 -2.81 -12.25
N PHE A 46 -8.09 -2.72 -11.76
CA PHE A 46 -7.43 -1.43 -11.58
C PHE A 46 -7.39 -0.69 -12.91
N ASP A 47 -7.79 0.57 -12.86
CA ASP A 47 -7.85 1.42 -14.03
C ASP A 47 -6.44 1.67 -14.58
N THR A 48 -6.20 1.29 -15.83
CA THR A 48 -4.88 1.46 -16.46
C THR A 48 -4.49 2.92 -16.57
N ASP A 49 -5.46 3.83 -16.63
CA ASP A 49 -5.20 5.28 -16.70
C ASP A 49 -4.69 5.84 -15.36
N GLN A 50 -4.83 5.08 -14.27
CA GLN A 50 -4.25 5.41 -12.96
C GLN A 50 -2.81 4.89 -12.81
N LEU A 51 -2.31 4.09 -13.75
CA LEU A 51 -0.89 3.69 -13.78
C LEU A 51 -0.05 4.88 -14.23
N THR A 52 1.04 5.13 -13.51
CA THR A 52 1.96 6.21 -13.83
C THR A 52 3.16 5.64 -14.56
N ALA A 53 3.35 6.07 -15.80
CA ALA A 53 4.50 5.70 -16.61
C ALA A 53 5.76 6.34 -16.02
N LEU A 54 6.78 5.53 -15.75
CA LEU A 54 8.07 5.99 -15.29
C LEU A 54 9.16 5.49 -16.24
N ASP A 55 10.07 6.37 -16.65
CA ASP A 55 11.21 5.96 -17.49
C ASP A 55 12.27 5.24 -16.66
N TRP A 56 12.52 3.98 -17.03
CA TRP A 56 13.50 3.08 -16.43
C TRP A 56 14.71 2.80 -17.34
N SER A 57 14.87 3.55 -18.43
CA SER A 57 15.91 3.30 -19.45
C SER A 57 17.34 3.26 -18.90
N THR A 58 17.63 4.05 -17.87
CA THR A 58 18.94 4.09 -17.18
C THR A 58 19.00 3.18 -15.95
N THR A 59 17.94 2.44 -15.66
CA THR A 59 17.81 1.57 -14.49
C THR A 59 18.00 0.12 -14.90
N ASN A 60 18.92 -0.57 -14.23
CA ASN A 60 18.93 -2.01 -14.25
C ASN A 60 17.79 -2.52 -13.36
N ILE A 61 16.68 -2.91 -13.98
CA ILE A 61 15.46 -3.35 -13.30
C ILE A 61 15.64 -4.62 -12.46
N ARG A 62 16.80 -5.28 -12.55
CA ARG A 62 17.21 -6.44 -11.73
C ARG A 62 17.90 -6.04 -10.43
N VAL A 63 18.22 -4.76 -10.24
CA VAL A 63 18.90 -4.22 -9.05
C VAL A 63 17.92 -3.36 -8.27
N GLU A 64 17.37 -3.88 -7.18
CA GLU A 64 16.37 -3.20 -6.35
C GLU A 64 16.98 -2.03 -5.56
N SER A 65 17.84 -2.32 -4.60
CA SER A 65 18.39 -1.37 -3.64
C SER A 65 19.61 -0.61 -4.17
N GLN A 66 19.70 0.69 -3.82
CA GLN A 66 20.88 1.50 -4.11
C GLN A 66 22.07 1.19 -3.19
N LYS A 67 21.84 0.54 -2.03
CA LYS A 67 22.86 0.25 -1.01
C LYS A 67 23.59 1.51 -0.49
N ALA A 68 24.54 1.34 0.43
CA ALA A 68 25.41 2.42 0.90
C ALA A 68 26.20 3.12 -0.24
N ALA A 69 26.45 2.40 -1.34
CA ALA A 69 27.19 2.91 -2.50
C ALA A 69 26.35 3.83 -3.42
N LYS A 70 25.04 4.00 -3.17
CA LYS A 70 24.12 4.79 -4.00
C LYS A 70 24.20 4.39 -5.47
N LEU A 71 24.00 3.09 -5.75
CA LEU A 71 24.02 2.52 -7.09
C LEU A 71 23.01 3.24 -7.99
N THR A 72 23.52 4.10 -8.88
CA THR A 72 22.68 5.01 -9.71
C THR A 72 21.78 4.28 -10.70
N HIS A 73 22.07 3.01 -10.98
CA HIS A 73 21.31 2.14 -11.86
C HIS A 73 20.28 1.28 -11.12
N SER A 74 20.06 1.47 -9.81
CA SER A 74 19.06 0.70 -9.06
C SER A 74 17.64 1.28 -9.20
N VAL A 75 16.64 0.44 -8.96
CA VAL A 75 15.23 0.84 -8.91
C VAL A 75 15.00 1.90 -7.83
N GLN A 76 15.53 1.68 -6.64
CA GLN A 76 15.38 2.60 -5.51
C GLN A 76 16.02 3.96 -5.80
N HIS A 77 17.20 4.02 -6.43
CA HIS A 77 17.83 5.29 -6.79
C HIS A 77 16.97 6.08 -7.79
N ARG A 78 16.40 5.41 -8.80
CA ARG A 78 15.47 6.04 -9.75
C ARG A 78 14.18 6.50 -9.09
N ALA A 79 13.65 5.74 -8.13
CA ALA A 79 12.49 6.09 -7.33
C ALA A 79 12.76 7.31 -6.44
N ILE A 80 13.95 7.40 -5.82
CA ILE A 80 14.40 8.58 -5.06
C ILE A 80 14.50 9.81 -5.97
N ALA A 81 15.05 9.66 -7.18
CA ALA A 81 15.10 10.75 -8.15
C ALA A 81 13.69 11.22 -8.55
N GLU A 82 12.74 10.31 -8.71
CA GLU A 82 11.34 10.64 -9.01
C GLU A 82 10.71 11.47 -7.90
N VAL A 83 10.77 11.01 -6.64
CA VAL A 83 10.21 11.79 -5.51
C VAL A 83 10.89 13.14 -5.33
N ARG A 84 12.20 13.26 -5.60
CA ARG A 84 12.93 14.54 -5.54
C ARG A 84 12.48 15.53 -6.62
N SER A 85 11.95 15.03 -7.74
CA SER A 85 11.44 15.86 -8.84
C SER A 85 9.99 16.30 -8.68
N ASP A 86 9.34 15.93 -7.57
CA ASP A 86 7.98 16.38 -7.24
C ASP A 86 7.91 17.92 -7.27
N ALA A 87 6.83 18.45 -7.83
CA ALA A 87 6.62 19.89 -7.95
C ALA A 87 6.63 20.60 -6.58
N HIS A 88 6.26 19.88 -5.52
CA HIS A 88 6.36 20.36 -4.15
C HIS A 88 7.50 19.62 -3.45
N PRO A 89 8.57 20.31 -3.03
CA PRO A 89 9.73 19.64 -2.43
C PRO A 89 9.33 18.94 -1.13
N TRP A 90 9.94 17.79 -0.87
CA TRP A 90 9.79 17.05 0.37
C TRP A 90 10.67 17.64 1.47
N ASP A 91 10.17 17.70 2.70
CA ASP A 91 10.96 18.11 3.87
C ASP A 91 11.96 17.01 4.27
N ILE A 92 11.53 15.75 4.13
CA ILE A 92 12.35 14.56 4.38
C ILE A 92 12.15 13.57 3.23
N ILE A 93 13.27 13.01 2.76
CA ILE A 93 13.30 11.78 1.96
C ILE A 93 14.32 10.87 2.64
N LEU A 94 13.89 9.69 3.07
CA LEU A 94 14.69 8.79 3.89
C LEU A 94 14.74 7.40 3.24
N ASP A 95 15.95 6.89 3.07
CA ASP A 95 16.27 5.54 2.59
C ASP A 95 16.16 4.55 3.76
N ASP A 96 14.97 3.96 3.94
CA ASP A 96 14.64 3.05 5.04
C ASP A 96 14.82 1.57 4.67
N ASP A 97 15.38 1.28 3.49
CA ASP A 97 15.66 -0.07 2.98
C ASP A 97 16.43 -0.94 3.98
N GLY A 98 15.88 -2.13 4.24
CA GLY A 98 16.47 -3.21 5.01
C GLY A 98 15.46 -3.93 5.91
N THR A 99 15.84 -5.07 6.48
CA THR A 99 14.94 -5.95 7.27
C THR A 99 14.03 -5.18 8.25
N GLY A 100 12.72 -5.39 8.11
CA GLY A 100 11.70 -4.77 8.98
C GLY A 100 11.48 -3.28 8.74
N GLU A 101 11.77 -2.81 7.52
CA GLU A 101 11.45 -1.45 7.06
C GLU A 101 9.98 -1.09 7.18
N ILE A 102 9.74 0.22 7.24
CA ILE A 102 8.43 0.83 7.06
C ILE A 102 8.04 0.78 5.58
N ALA A 103 8.99 1.16 4.73
CA ALA A 103 8.99 1.10 3.27
C ALA A 103 10.44 1.27 2.79
N ASP A 104 10.74 1.01 1.52
CA ASP A 104 12.09 1.25 0.98
C ASP A 104 12.49 2.73 1.04
N ILE A 105 11.53 3.63 0.79
CA ILE A 105 11.71 5.08 0.85
C ILE A 105 10.53 5.70 1.60
N VAL A 106 10.84 6.54 2.58
CA VAL A 106 9.85 7.31 3.35
C VAL A 106 10.02 8.79 3.06
N CYS A 107 8.98 9.42 2.53
CA CYS A 107 8.95 10.86 2.27
C CYS A 107 7.94 11.54 3.19
N LEU A 108 8.32 12.67 3.77
CA LEU A 108 7.47 13.45 4.67
C LEU A 108 7.48 14.91 4.24
N ARG A 109 6.32 15.54 4.21
CA ARG A 109 6.19 16.99 4.08
C ARG A 109 4.93 17.52 4.75
N VAL A 110 4.91 18.80 5.06
CA VAL A 110 3.69 19.48 5.50
C VAL A 110 3.08 20.25 4.31
N GLU A 111 1.83 19.93 3.99
CA GLU A 111 0.97 20.67 3.06
C GLU A 111 -0.17 21.30 3.88
N ASP A 112 -0.15 22.62 4.03
CA ASP A 112 -1.10 23.36 4.86
C ASP A 112 -1.21 22.76 6.29
N ASP A 113 -2.37 22.22 6.66
CA ASP A 113 -2.64 21.58 7.95
C ASP A 113 -2.53 20.03 7.91
N THR A 114 -1.84 19.50 6.89
CA THR A 114 -1.70 18.05 6.67
C THR A 114 -0.24 17.63 6.59
N LEU A 115 0.14 16.68 7.43
CA LEU A 115 1.37 15.91 7.29
C LEU A 115 1.16 14.82 6.22
N VAL A 116 1.79 14.99 5.08
CA VAL A 116 1.80 13.97 4.02
C VAL A 116 2.92 12.98 4.29
N ILE A 117 2.56 11.70 4.34
CA ILE A 117 3.46 10.57 4.52
C ILE A 117 3.38 9.72 3.27
N GLN A 118 4.44 9.73 2.45
CA GLN A 118 4.53 8.88 1.28
C GLN A 118 5.48 7.70 1.53
N LEU A 119 4.93 6.49 1.41
CA LEU A 119 5.65 5.24 1.57
C LEU A 119 5.83 4.61 0.20
N VAL A 120 7.06 4.59 -0.29
CA VAL A 120 7.41 4.00 -1.58
C VAL A 120 7.99 2.62 -1.35
N HIS A 121 7.36 1.61 -1.93
CA HIS A 121 7.87 0.25 -1.96
C HIS A 121 8.47 -0.03 -3.33
N CYS A 122 9.68 -0.55 -3.36
CA CYS A 122 10.44 -0.86 -4.56
C CYS A 122 10.56 -2.37 -4.71
N LYS A 123 10.49 -2.87 -5.96
CA LYS A 123 10.84 -4.26 -6.23
C LYS A 123 11.60 -4.39 -7.54
N PHE A 124 12.62 -5.25 -7.57
CA PHE A 124 13.23 -5.65 -8.85
C PHE A 124 12.22 -6.44 -9.70
N SER A 125 12.43 -6.49 -11.01
CA SER A 125 11.68 -7.37 -11.90
C SER A 125 12.29 -8.77 -11.91
N HIS A 126 11.46 -9.81 -11.87
CA HIS A 126 11.92 -11.19 -12.04
C HIS A 126 12.39 -11.50 -13.47
N GLY A 127 12.01 -10.71 -14.47
CA GLY A 127 12.45 -10.86 -15.86
C GLY A 127 13.36 -9.73 -16.32
N ASP A 128 14.08 -9.97 -17.42
CA ASP A 128 14.99 -8.98 -18.00
C ASP A 128 14.27 -7.89 -18.81
N GLN A 129 12.98 -8.10 -19.09
CA GLN A 129 12.14 -7.18 -19.87
C GLN A 129 10.81 -6.95 -19.15
N PRO A 130 10.27 -5.70 -19.17
CA PRO A 130 8.94 -5.41 -18.66
C PRO A 130 7.85 -6.26 -19.32
N GLY A 131 6.86 -6.67 -18.54
CA GLY A 131 5.80 -7.54 -19.01
C GLY A 131 4.65 -7.69 -18.02
N ALA A 132 3.93 -8.80 -18.14
CA ALA A 132 2.66 -9.03 -17.47
C ALA A 132 2.74 -10.01 -16.28
N ARG A 133 3.91 -10.14 -15.65
CA ARG A 133 4.14 -11.13 -14.58
C ARG A 133 3.47 -10.67 -13.29
N VAL A 134 2.47 -11.41 -12.84
CA VAL A 134 1.80 -11.16 -11.54
C VAL A 134 2.75 -11.39 -10.37
N ALA A 135 3.73 -12.28 -10.51
CA ALA A 135 4.75 -12.55 -9.49
C ALA A 135 5.54 -11.30 -9.08
N ASP A 136 5.77 -10.37 -10.01
CA ASP A 136 6.43 -9.08 -9.76
C ASP A 136 5.61 -8.19 -8.80
N LEU A 137 4.31 -8.46 -8.60
CA LEU A 137 3.41 -7.65 -7.78
C LEU A 137 3.01 -8.27 -6.44
N TYR A 138 3.08 -9.59 -6.26
CA TYR A 138 2.56 -10.23 -5.04
C TYR A 138 3.25 -9.74 -3.77
N GLU A 139 4.58 -9.76 -3.74
CA GLU A 139 5.34 -9.30 -2.58
C GLU A 139 5.15 -7.79 -2.35
N LEU A 140 5.22 -7.03 -3.44
CA LEU A 140 5.10 -5.58 -3.43
C LEU A 140 3.72 -5.09 -2.93
N CYS A 141 2.64 -5.73 -3.39
CA CYS A 141 1.29 -5.50 -2.87
C CYS A 141 1.18 -5.92 -1.40
N GLY A 142 1.83 -7.01 -1.01
CA GLY A 142 1.89 -7.45 0.39
C GLY A 142 2.58 -6.43 1.30
N GLN A 143 3.69 -5.82 0.86
CA GLN A 143 4.37 -4.74 1.57
C GLN A 143 3.46 -3.50 1.71
N ALA A 144 2.82 -3.08 0.62
CA ALA A 144 1.85 -1.99 0.66
C ALA A 144 0.72 -2.26 1.67
N GLN A 145 0.12 -3.46 1.64
CA GLN A 145 -0.94 -3.83 2.59
C GLN A 145 -0.43 -3.86 4.03
N LYS A 146 0.83 -4.25 4.29
CA LYS A 146 1.42 -4.21 5.64
C LYS A 146 1.62 -2.77 6.16
N SER A 147 1.74 -1.78 5.27
CA SER A 147 1.85 -0.37 5.67
C SER A 147 0.64 0.11 6.49
N VAL A 148 -0.50 -0.60 6.46
CA VAL A 148 -1.65 -0.29 7.33
C VAL A 148 -1.33 -0.37 8.82
N ALA A 149 -0.26 -1.06 9.22
CA ALA A 149 0.19 -1.09 10.61
C ALA A 149 0.55 0.30 11.15
N TRP A 150 0.92 1.23 10.26
CA TRP A 150 1.25 2.62 10.59
C TRP A 150 0.03 3.55 10.64
N ARG A 151 -1.18 3.01 10.46
CA ARG A 151 -2.45 3.69 10.69
C ARG A 151 -2.68 3.88 12.18
N ARG A 152 -2.16 4.96 12.72
CA ARG A 152 -2.45 5.38 14.09
C ARG A 152 -2.75 6.87 14.12
N THR A 153 -3.75 7.25 14.91
CA THR A 153 -3.98 8.66 15.28
C THR A 153 -2.73 9.25 15.95
N ASP A 154 -1.98 8.41 16.67
CA ASP A 154 -0.68 8.73 17.22
C ASP A 154 0.46 8.25 16.30
N LEU A 155 1.13 9.19 15.64
CA LEU A 155 2.29 8.93 14.78
C LEU A 155 3.62 8.84 15.55
N GLN A 156 3.65 9.05 16.87
CA GLN A 156 4.88 8.96 17.66
C GLN A 156 5.60 7.60 17.51
N PRO A 157 4.91 6.44 17.48
CA PRO A 157 5.57 5.16 17.19
C PRO A 157 6.21 5.11 15.80
N PHE A 158 5.60 5.72 14.79
CA PHE A 158 6.14 5.81 13.43
C PHE A 158 7.45 6.60 13.43
N PHE A 159 7.44 7.83 13.94
CA PHE A 159 8.64 8.67 14.01
C PHE A 159 9.75 8.05 14.86
N ARG A 160 9.41 7.46 16.01
CA ARG A 160 10.38 6.75 16.87
C ARG A 160 11.04 5.59 16.13
N THR A 161 10.25 4.82 15.37
CA THR A 161 10.78 3.68 14.59
C THR A 161 11.68 4.18 13.48
N LEU A 162 11.21 5.15 12.70
CA LEU A 162 11.96 5.73 11.59
C LEU A 162 13.29 6.32 12.05
N ARG A 163 13.30 7.07 13.15
CA ARG A 163 14.52 7.62 13.75
C ARG A 163 15.48 6.52 14.23
N ALA A 164 14.97 5.51 14.92
CA ALA A 164 15.81 4.40 15.40
C ALA A 164 16.45 3.64 14.24
N ARG A 165 15.69 3.40 13.16
CA ARG A 165 16.20 2.75 11.95
C ARG A 165 17.24 3.60 11.23
N ALA A 166 16.99 4.91 11.07
CA ALA A 166 17.94 5.83 10.47
C ALA A 166 19.28 5.85 11.22
N GLN A 167 19.24 5.91 12.56
CA GLN A 167 20.43 5.84 13.41
C GLN A 167 21.16 4.51 13.27
N ALA A 168 20.44 3.39 13.26
CA ALA A 168 21.02 2.06 13.12
C ALA A 168 21.68 1.87 11.73
N LYS A 169 21.06 2.37 10.66
CA LYS A 169 21.61 2.32 9.30
C LYS A 169 22.88 3.16 9.18
N GLN A 170 22.87 4.40 9.67
CA GLN A 170 24.06 5.26 9.74
C GLN A 170 25.20 4.59 10.52
N ALA A 171 24.90 3.97 11.66
CA ALA A 171 25.92 3.29 12.47
C ALA A 171 26.51 2.06 11.77
N ARG A 172 25.70 1.32 11.01
CA ARG A 172 26.11 0.11 10.29
C ARG A 172 26.90 0.42 9.01
N GLU A 173 26.48 1.43 8.26
CA GLU A 173 26.97 1.68 6.90
C GLU A 173 27.89 2.89 6.80
N GLY A 174 27.91 3.77 7.80
CA GLY A 174 28.70 5.01 7.79
C GLY A 174 28.15 6.09 6.86
N VAL A 175 27.02 5.85 6.20
CA VAL A 175 26.38 6.75 5.24
C VAL A 175 25.02 7.21 5.77
N SER A 176 24.70 8.48 5.50
CA SER A 176 23.39 9.05 5.87
C SER A 176 22.26 8.37 5.12
N PRO A 177 21.21 7.91 5.82
CA PRO A 177 19.97 7.45 5.18
C PRO A 177 19.10 8.63 4.72
N PHE A 178 19.41 9.87 5.13
CA PHE A 178 18.68 11.05 4.68
C PHE A 178 19.15 11.46 3.30
N GLU A 179 18.26 11.33 2.33
CA GLU A 179 18.39 11.86 0.97
C GLU A 179 18.06 13.36 0.94
N VAL A 180 17.01 13.74 1.66
CA VAL A 180 16.61 15.13 1.89
C VAL A 180 16.31 15.33 3.36
N GLY A 181 16.66 16.51 3.86
CA GLY A 181 16.54 16.90 5.26
C GLY A 181 17.55 16.17 6.15
N ASP A 182 17.27 16.15 7.45
CA ASP A 182 18.20 15.66 8.47
C ASP A 182 17.43 15.20 9.73
N PRO A 183 18.12 14.66 10.75
CA PRO A 183 17.47 14.27 11.99
C PRO A 183 16.71 15.40 12.69
N VAL A 184 17.19 16.65 12.61
CA VAL A 184 16.56 17.81 13.28
C VAL A 184 15.22 18.14 12.61
N ALA A 185 15.18 18.14 11.27
CA ALA A 185 13.96 18.31 10.50
C ALA A 185 12.95 17.17 10.76
N LEU A 186 13.43 15.92 10.91
CA LEU A 186 12.57 14.80 11.27
C LEU A 186 11.94 14.99 12.67
N TYR A 187 12.70 15.48 13.64
CA TYR A 187 12.17 15.85 14.96
C TYR A 187 11.14 16.98 14.89
N ALA A 188 11.40 18.02 14.08
CA ALA A 188 10.45 19.10 13.91
C ALA A 188 9.11 18.62 13.31
N LEU A 189 9.16 17.69 12.35
CA LEU A 189 7.95 17.04 11.80
C LEU A 189 7.24 16.17 12.84
N GLN A 190 7.98 15.45 13.69
CA GLN A 190 7.41 14.68 14.79
C GLN A 190 6.59 15.55 15.74
N GLU A 191 7.09 16.73 16.12
CA GLU A 191 6.36 17.68 16.97
C GLU A 191 5.11 18.23 16.28
N LYS A 192 5.24 18.62 15.00
CA LYS A 192 4.09 19.08 14.20
C LYS A 192 3.02 17.99 14.04
N SER A 193 3.41 16.72 13.96
CA SER A 193 2.47 15.59 13.77
C SER A 193 1.45 15.45 14.90
N LEU A 194 1.69 16.05 16.07
CA LEU A 194 0.76 16.02 17.21
C LEU A 194 -0.52 16.82 16.96
N VAL A 195 -0.48 17.81 16.06
CA VAL A 195 -1.61 18.71 15.78
C VAL A 195 -2.10 18.67 14.34
N LEU A 196 -1.28 18.15 13.42
CA LEU A 196 -1.63 18.02 12.01
C LEU A 196 -2.48 16.78 11.74
N ARG A 197 -3.33 16.85 10.71
CA ARG A 197 -3.93 15.65 10.13
C ARG A 197 -2.85 14.88 9.34
N SER A 198 -3.00 13.57 9.21
CA SER A 198 -2.10 12.78 8.38
C SER A 198 -2.78 12.30 7.10
N GLU A 199 -2.09 12.42 5.98
CA GLU A 199 -2.45 11.79 4.71
C GLU A 199 -1.37 10.76 4.37
N VAL A 200 -1.76 9.49 4.25
CA VAL A 200 -0.85 8.43 3.82
C VAL A 200 -1.00 8.20 2.32
N ARG A 201 0.11 8.25 1.59
CA ARG A 201 0.21 7.91 0.17
C ARG A 201 1.11 6.69 0.04
N ILE A 202 0.66 5.68 -0.68
CA ILE A 202 1.44 4.47 -0.96
C ILE A 202 1.83 4.48 -2.43
N VAL A 203 3.10 4.26 -2.71
CA VAL A 203 3.63 4.14 -4.07
C VAL A 203 4.24 2.76 -4.25
N LEU A 204 3.90 2.10 -5.36
CA LEU A 204 4.53 0.86 -5.80
C LEU A 204 5.42 1.15 -7.00
N ALA A 205 6.73 0.97 -6.85
CA ALA A 205 7.71 1.10 -7.92
C ALA A 205 8.04 -0.29 -8.48
N GLN A 206 7.41 -0.65 -9.62
CA GLN A 206 7.61 -1.94 -10.27
C GLN A 206 7.98 -1.78 -11.76
N PRO A 207 9.28 -1.64 -12.07
CA PRO A 207 9.74 -1.52 -13.46
C PRO A 207 9.46 -2.76 -14.32
N GLY A 208 9.28 -3.93 -13.70
CA GLY A 208 8.95 -5.18 -14.37
C GLY A 208 7.54 -5.25 -14.95
N MET A 209 6.64 -4.39 -14.51
CA MET A 209 5.28 -4.29 -15.04
C MET A 209 5.28 -3.34 -16.23
N SER A 210 4.73 -3.78 -17.36
CA SER A 210 4.48 -2.91 -18.51
C SER A 210 3.03 -2.45 -18.50
N ILE A 211 2.79 -1.14 -18.66
CA ILE A 211 1.45 -0.55 -18.72
C ILE A 211 0.71 -1.07 -19.95
N THR A 212 1.35 -1.04 -21.12
CA THR A 212 0.75 -1.51 -22.39
C THR A 212 0.46 -3.01 -22.42
N LYS A 213 1.14 -3.82 -21.59
CA LYS A 213 0.94 -5.27 -21.49
C LYS A 213 0.25 -5.70 -20.21
N ALA A 214 -0.29 -4.76 -19.42
CA ALA A 214 -0.88 -5.08 -18.12
C ALA A 214 -1.97 -6.14 -18.24
N SER A 215 -1.78 -7.26 -17.55
CA SER A 215 -2.78 -8.35 -17.55
C SER A 215 -3.91 -8.08 -16.57
N THR A 216 -5.09 -8.64 -16.83
CA THR A 216 -6.23 -8.57 -15.90
C THR A 216 -5.86 -9.04 -14.50
N ALA A 217 -5.06 -10.10 -14.36
CA ALA A 217 -4.63 -10.61 -13.06
C ALA A 217 -3.75 -9.60 -12.28
N GLN A 218 -2.88 -8.84 -12.95
CA GLN A 218 -2.13 -7.76 -12.31
C GLN A 218 -3.07 -6.63 -11.86
N LEU A 219 -4.00 -6.22 -12.73
CA LEU A 219 -4.94 -5.15 -12.45
C LEU A 219 -5.93 -5.53 -11.32
N ASP A 220 -6.37 -6.78 -11.26
CA ASP A 220 -7.23 -7.28 -10.17
C ASP A 220 -6.49 -7.26 -8.82
N LEU A 221 -5.21 -7.67 -8.82
CA LEU A 221 -4.38 -7.63 -7.62
C LEU A 221 -4.16 -6.18 -7.13
N LEU A 222 -3.88 -5.25 -8.05
CA LEU A 222 -3.75 -3.83 -7.73
C LEU A 222 -5.08 -3.25 -7.22
N ALA A 223 -6.22 -3.59 -7.84
CA ALA A 223 -7.54 -3.14 -7.40
C ALA A 223 -7.87 -3.66 -6.00
N SER A 224 -7.55 -4.92 -5.70
CA SER A 224 -7.75 -5.51 -4.37
C SER A 224 -6.92 -4.78 -3.31
N THR A 225 -5.66 -4.45 -3.64
CA THR A 225 -4.75 -3.71 -2.78
C THR A 225 -5.21 -2.27 -2.57
N GLN A 226 -5.58 -1.57 -3.64
CA GLN A 226 -6.12 -0.20 -3.58
C GLN A 226 -7.39 -0.17 -2.71
N ALA A 227 -8.30 -1.12 -2.92
CA ALA A 227 -9.53 -1.20 -2.14
C ALA A 227 -9.24 -1.40 -0.65
N TYR A 228 -8.33 -2.31 -0.30
CA TYR A 228 -7.94 -2.56 1.09
C TYR A 228 -7.30 -1.34 1.75
N LEU A 229 -6.36 -0.67 1.08
CA LEU A 229 -5.69 0.53 1.59
C LEU A 229 -6.67 1.68 1.79
N ARG A 230 -7.54 1.91 0.80
CA ARG A 230 -8.54 2.99 0.84
C ARG A 230 -9.55 2.77 1.97
N THR A 231 -10.05 1.55 2.15
CA THR A 231 -11.06 1.27 3.19
C THR A 231 -10.46 1.18 4.59
N THR A 232 -9.22 0.71 4.71
CA THR A 232 -8.59 0.50 6.03
C THR A 232 -7.95 1.79 6.56
N ILE A 233 -7.23 2.53 5.72
CA ILE A 233 -6.39 3.65 6.16
C ILE A 233 -6.62 4.94 5.37
N GLY A 234 -7.56 4.94 4.42
CA GLY A 234 -7.82 6.10 3.55
C GLY A 234 -6.68 6.43 2.59
N ALA A 235 -5.69 5.53 2.43
CA ALA A 235 -4.51 5.84 1.64
C ALA A 235 -4.78 5.77 0.14
N ARG A 236 -4.12 6.67 -0.59
CA ARG A 236 -4.05 6.65 -2.04
C ARG A 236 -2.97 5.66 -2.48
N LEU A 237 -3.22 4.96 -3.59
CA LEU A 237 -2.24 4.06 -4.21
C LEU A 237 -1.84 4.64 -5.56
N THR A 238 -0.54 4.83 -5.76
CA THR A 238 0.08 5.16 -7.04
C THR A 238 0.99 4.00 -7.46
N VAL A 239 1.03 3.68 -8.75
CA VAL A 239 1.87 2.60 -9.28
C VAL A 239 2.75 3.17 -10.37
N TRP A 240 4.06 3.15 -10.16
CA TRP A 240 5.06 3.45 -11.17
C TRP A 240 5.42 2.17 -11.92
N ALA A 241 5.12 2.15 -13.21
CA ALA A 241 5.34 1.01 -14.09
C ALA A 241 6.09 1.44 -15.35
N SER A 242 6.63 0.47 -16.09
CA SER A 242 7.24 0.75 -17.38
C SER A 242 6.17 1.16 -18.40
N PRO A 243 6.41 2.19 -19.23
CA PRO A 243 5.52 2.57 -20.32
C PRO A 243 5.20 1.39 -21.27
#